data_AF-A0A3C0M7S9-F1
#
_entry.id   AF-A0A3C0M7S9-F1
#
_cell.length_a   1.000
_cell.length_b   1.000
_cell.length_c   1.000
_cell.angle_alpha   90.00
_cell.angle_beta   90.00
_cell.angle_gamma   90.00
#
_symmetry.space_group_name_H-M   'P 1'
#
loop_
_entity.id
_entity.type
_entity.pdbx_description
1 polymer ?
#
loop_
_entity_poly.entity_id
_entity_poly.type
_entity_poly.pdbx_seq_one_letter_code
_entity_poly.pdbx_strand_id
1 'polypeptide(L)'
;PAEHSMAAFLTDRFLDWHRAQTRPWFAHLSHFRPHPPYAAAGHYTRAYDPDAVPLPAAPRPRAPEPFHAGLLRWEVLQAPQELQALRHMIAQYYGMISEVDAQLGRVWAALEASGQWENTLIVVTADHGEQLGEHGLKQKAGYFDPSYHILGLVRDPRHPQGHGKALERFTETIDIFPTLCEAMGIPVPAQCDGVPLTPFLEAREPPWWREAAHWEFDWRFGFIGKGPHDWPWDRRLERQSLAVLRRTDAAYVQFADGRALAFDLAQDPTWRTPLEDPARLLALSQEMLTWRAQHMDRTLTGLLIENGGIGRWPPMPQGWGASAT
;
A
#
# COMPACT_ATOMS: atom_id res chain seq x y z
N PRO A 1 -21.65 12.04 -19.05
CA PRO A 1 -20.87 11.45 -20.18
C PRO A 1 -19.44 11.09 -19.69
N ALA A 2 -18.75 10.15 -20.33
CA ALA A 2 -17.45 9.67 -19.86
C ALA A 2 -16.33 10.71 -20.10
N GLU A 3 -16.45 11.49 -21.17
CA GLU A 3 -15.56 12.58 -21.56
C GLU A 3 -15.55 13.77 -20.59
N HIS A 4 -16.53 13.86 -19.69
CA HIS A 4 -16.61 14.89 -18.65
C HIS A 4 -16.33 14.34 -17.25
N SER A 5 -15.77 13.13 -17.16
CA SER A 5 -15.42 12.54 -15.88
C SER A 5 -14.22 13.23 -15.24
N MET A 6 -14.04 13.03 -13.93
CA MET A 6 -12.88 13.55 -13.21
C MET A 6 -11.57 12.95 -13.73
N ALA A 7 -11.57 11.67 -14.11
CA ALA A 7 -10.37 11.04 -14.67
C ALA A 7 -10.03 11.67 -16.02
N ALA A 8 -11.00 11.84 -16.92
CA ALA A 8 -10.81 12.47 -18.22
C ALA A 8 -10.30 13.91 -18.09
N PHE A 9 -10.92 14.71 -17.21
CA PHE A 9 -10.49 16.10 -16.95
C PHE A 9 -9.03 16.17 -16.50
N LEU A 10 -8.64 15.33 -15.53
CA LEU A 10 -7.28 15.34 -15.01
C LEU A 10 -6.27 14.91 -16.07
N THR A 11 -6.60 13.88 -16.86
CA THR A 11 -5.76 13.43 -17.97
C THR A 11 -5.61 14.50 -19.04
N ASP A 12 -6.68 15.23 -19.38
CA ASP A 12 -6.60 16.35 -20.33
C ASP A 12 -5.63 17.43 -19.84
N ARG A 13 -5.69 17.77 -18.54
CA ARG A 13 -4.76 18.74 -17.93
C ARG A 13 -3.31 18.25 -17.95
N PHE A 14 -3.08 16.97 -17.69
CA PHE A 14 -1.75 16.37 -17.81
C PHE A 14 -1.25 16.42 -19.26
N LEU A 15 -2.07 16.05 -20.23
CA LEU A 15 -1.70 16.04 -21.65
C LEU A 15 -1.42 17.45 -22.18
N ASP A 16 -2.19 18.45 -21.75
CA ASP A 16 -1.93 19.87 -22.04
C ASP A 16 -0.58 20.31 -21.49
N TRP A 17 -0.30 20.00 -20.21
CA TRP A 17 0.98 20.31 -19.58
C TRP A 17 2.15 19.58 -20.24
N HIS A 18 2.00 18.29 -20.53
CA HIS A 18 3.04 17.42 -21.09
C HIS A 18 3.51 17.93 -22.46
N ARG A 19 2.59 18.38 -23.31
CA ARG A 19 2.91 18.95 -24.64
C ARG A 19 3.77 20.21 -24.57
N ALA A 20 3.77 20.93 -23.44
CA ALA A 20 4.58 22.11 -23.24
C ALA A 20 5.99 21.80 -22.70
N GLN A 21 6.31 20.54 -22.38
CA GLN A 21 7.60 20.18 -21.81
C GLN A 21 8.68 20.07 -22.88
N THR A 22 9.82 20.75 -22.67
CA THR A 22 10.98 20.75 -23.56
C THR A 22 12.26 20.24 -22.88
N ARG A 23 12.16 19.86 -21.60
CA ARG A 23 13.24 19.37 -20.75
C ARG A 23 12.78 18.12 -20.00
N PRO A 24 13.71 17.33 -19.42
CA PRO A 24 13.34 16.24 -18.52
C PRO A 24 12.39 16.73 -17.43
N TRP A 25 11.37 15.94 -17.14
CA TRP A 25 10.28 16.31 -16.26
C TRP A 25 10.01 15.23 -15.21
N PHE A 26 9.32 15.63 -14.15
CA PHE A 26 8.78 14.74 -13.13
C PHE A 26 7.30 15.08 -12.96
N ALA A 27 6.42 14.09 -13.07
CA ALA A 27 4.98 14.29 -12.92
C ALA A 27 4.41 13.25 -11.95
N HIS A 28 3.65 13.73 -10.97
CA HIS A 28 2.82 12.89 -10.11
C HIS A 28 1.35 13.11 -10.48
N LEU A 29 0.79 12.16 -11.23
CA LEU A 29 -0.60 12.18 -11.71
C LEU A 29 -1.50 11.36 -10.78
N SER A 30 -2.15 12.03 -9.83
CA SER A 30 -2.99 11.37 -8.82
C SER A 30 -4.46 11.35 -9.24
N HIS A 31 -4.91 10.22 -9.79
CA HIS A 31 -6.31 10.00 -10.11
C HIS A 31 -7.15 9.78 -8.85
N PHE A 32 -8.23 10.55 -8.69
CA PHE A 32 -9.15 10.40 -7.55
C PHE A 32 -10.01 9.13 -7.65
N ARG A 33 -10.37 8.68 -8.86
CA ARG A 33 -11.09 7.43 -9.06
C ARG A 33 -10.14 6.24 -8.84
N PRO A 34 -10.59 5.12 -8.26
CA PRO A 34 -11.99 4.72 -8.06
C PRO A 34 -12.61 5.08 -6.69
N HIS A 35 -12.12 6.13 -6.00
CA HIS A 35 -12.69 6.56 -4.72
C HIS A 35 -14.21 6.84 -4.79
N PRO A 36 -14.98 6.53 -3.73
CA PRO A 36 -16.40 6.88 -3.66
C PRO A 36 -16.67 8.38 -3.89
N PRO A 37 -17.88 8.74 -4.36
CA PRO A 37 -19.05 7.89 -4.55
C PRO A 37 -18.90 6.88 -5.70
N TYR A 38 -19.38 5.64 -5.49
CA TYR A 38 -19.30 4.53 -6.45
C TYR A 38 -20.28 4.75 -7.60
N ALA A 39 -19.89 5.60 -8.53
CA ALA A 39 -20.67 6.00 -9.70
C ALA A 39 -19.72 6.15 -10.89
N ALA A 40 -19.66 5.12 -11.73
CA ALA A 40 -18.85 5.14 -12.93
C ALA A 40 -19.40 6.16 -13.94
N ALA A 41 -18.55 6.70 -14.82
CA ALA A 41 -18.98 7.69 -15.78
C ALA A 41 -19.51 7.05 -17.09
N GLY A 42 -20.60 7.59 -17.63
CA GLY A 42 -21.05 7.27 -18.99
C GLY A 42 -21.28 5.77 -19.24
N HIS A 43 -20.65 5.22 -20.28
CA HIS A 43 -20.83 3.82 -20.65
C HIS A 43 -20.23 2.83 -19.63
N TYR A 44 -19.26 3.26 -18.80
CA TYR A 44 -18.66 2.43 -17.75
C TYR A 44 -19.67 2.02 -16.68
N THR A 45 -20.79 2.75 -16.52
CA THR A 45 -21.89 2.38 -15.61
C THR A 45 -22.50 1.01 -15.91
N ARG A 46 -22.33 0.52 -17.15
CA ARG A 46 -22.88 -0.74 -17.66
C ARG A 46 -21.79 -1.68 -18.19
N ALA A 47 -20.52 -1.41 -17.90
CA ALA A 47 -19.40 -2.23 -18.38
C ALA A 47 -19.33 -3.60 -17.70
N TYR A 48 -19.88 -3.71 -16.48
CA TYR A 48 -19.90 -4.94 -15.69
C TYR A 48 -21.34 -5.27 -15.29
N ASP A 49 -21.73 -6.53 -15.52
CA ASP A 49 -22.98 -7.07 -15.03
C ASP A 49 -22.91 -7.30 -13.51
N PRO A 50 -23.75 -6.64 -12.69
CA PRO A 50 -23.78 -6.84 -11.24
C PRO A 50 -23.98 -8.31 -10.82
N ASP A 51 -24.65 -9.11 -11.64
CA ASP A 51 -24.92 -10.51 -11.30
C ASP A 51 -23.70 -11.42 -11.57
N ALA A 52 -22.74 -10.92 -12.37
CA ALA A 52 -21.50 -11.63 -12.72
C ALA A 52 -20.28 -11.23 -11.88
N VAL A 53 -20.37 -10.20 -11.03
CA VAL A 53 -19.23 -9.79 -10.19
C VAL A 53 -18.91 -10.84 -9.12
N PRO A 54 -17.63 -11.06 -8.80
CA PRO A 54 -17.25 -11.89 -7.66
C PRO A 54 -17.74 -11.24 -6.37
N LEU A 55 -18.26 -12.07 -5.46
CA LEU A 55 -18.70 -11.64 -4.14
C LEU A 55 -17.61 -11.88 -3.10
N PRO A 56 -17.54 -11.03 -2.06
CA PRO A 56 -16.65 -11.27 -0.94
C PRO A 56 -17.00 -12.57 -0.22
N ALA A 57 -16.04 -13.10 0.54
CA ALA A 57 -16.26 -14.32 1.32
C ALA A 57 -17.44 -14.14 2.31
N ALA A 58 -18.34 -15.12 2.33
CA ALA A 58 -19.55 -15.07 3.16
C ALA A 58 -19.21 -14.82 4.64
N PRO A 59 -20.07 -14.08 5.38
CA PRO A 59 -19.88 -13.89 6.81
C PRO A 59 -19.85 -15.22 7.55
N ARG A 60 -18.97 -15.36 8.55
CA ARG A 60 -18.99 -16.50 9.48
C ARG A 60 -19.86 -16.15 10.71
N PRO A 61 -20.48 -17.14 11.38
CA PRO A 61 -21.33 -16.91 12.56
C PRO A 61 -20.55 -16.53 13.83
N ARG A 62 -19.30 -16.08 13.70
CA ARG A 62 -18.46 -15.65 14.83
C ARG A 62 -18.65 -14.15 15.03
N ALA A 63 -18.86 -13.74 16.28
CA ALA A 63 -18.91 -12.32 16.62
C ALA A 63 -17.56 -11.65 16.26
N PRO A 64 -17.58 -10.47 15.62
CA PRO A 64 -16.36 -9.72 15.36
C PRO A 64 -15.69 -9.32 16.67
N GLU A 65 -14.37 -9.23 16.66
CA GLU A 65 -13.63 -8.68 17.79
C GLU A 65 -13.99 -7.19 18.01
N PRO A 66 -13.80 -6.64 19.23
CA PRO A 66 -14.32 -5.32 19.59
C PRO A 66 -13.95 -4.15 18.66
N PHE A 67 -12.73 -4.13 18.10
CA PHE A 67 -12.30 -3.06 17.21
C PHE A 67 -12.99 -3.16 15.85
N HIS A 68 -13.03 -4.34 15.21
CA HIS A 68 -13.79 -4.60 13.99
C HIS A 68 -15.29 -4.36 14.19
N ALA A 69 -15.85 -4.76 15.34
CA ALA A 69 -17.22 -4.44 15.72
C ALA A 69 -17.46 -2.93 15.81
N GLY A 70 -16.45 -2.16 16.23
CA GLY A 70 -16.45 -0.70 16.20
C GLY A 70 -16.45 -0.13 14.79
N LEU A 71 -15.61 -0.65 13.89
CA LEU A 71 -15.57 -0.24 12.48
C LEU A 71 -16.91 -0.49 11.78
N LEU A 72 -17.55 -1.63 12.06
CA LEU A 72 -18.87 -1.97 11.53
C LEU A 72 -19.99 -1.05 12.01
N ARG A 73 -19.75 -0.18 13.00
CA ARG A 73 -20.73 0.84 13.45
C ARG A 73 -20.50 2.19 12.79
N TRP A 74 -19.42 2.38 12.04
CA TRP A 74 -19.17 3.61 11.30
C TRP A 74 -19.83 3.52 9.93
N GLU A 75 -20.91 4.29 9.74
CA GLU A 75 -21.74 4.28 8.53
C GLU A 75 -20.93 4.45 7.23
N VAL A 76 -19.89 5.28 7.26
CA VAL A 76 -18.99 5.51 6.12
C VAL A 76 -18.21 4.26 5.70
N LEU A 77 -17.99 3.32 6.62
CA LEU A 77 -17.31 2.04 6.38
C LEU A 77 -18.27 0.87 6.20
N GLN A 78 -19.58 1.02 6.47
CA GLN A 78 -20.52 -0.08 6.32
C GLN A 78 -20.77 -0.41 4.84
N ALA A 79 -20.48 -1.65 4.44
CA ALA A 79 -20.88 -2.15 3.15
C ALA A 79 -22.41 -2.34 3.07
N PRO A 80 -23.02 -2.26 1.87
CA PRO A 80 -24.43 -2.60 1.69
C PRO A 80 -24.73 -4.02 2.19
N GLN A 81 -25.79 -4.17 3.00
CA GLN A 81 -26.24 -5.48 3.49
C GLN A 81 -27.11 -6.22 2.49
N GLU A 82 -27.83 -5.48 1.64
CA GLU A 82 -28.65 -6.04 0.58
C GLU A 82 -27.73 -6.48 -0.57
N LEU A 83 -27.89 -7.73 -1.01
CA LEU A 83 -26.95 -8.37 -1.93
C LEU A 83 -26.89 -7.66 -3.28
N GLN A 84 -28.03 -7.20 -3.81
CA GLN A 84 -28.05 -6.50 -5.09
C GLN A 84 -27.36 -5.13 -5.01
N ALA A 85 -27.52 -4.41 -3.90
CA ALA A 85 -26.81 -3.17 -3.63
C ALA A 85 -25.30 -3.38 -3.53
N LEU A 86 -24.85 -4.47 -2.89
CA LEU A 86 -23.44 -4.83 -2.83
C LEU A 86 -22.89 -5.15 -4.21
N ARG A 87 -23.59 -5.99 -4.99
CA ARG A 87 -23.25 -6.31 -6.39
C ARG A 87 -23.14 -5.07 -7.25
N HIS A 88 -24.11 -4.17 -7.13
CA HIS A 88 -24.13 -2.92 -7.86
C HIS A 88 -22.93 -2.03 -7.50
N MET A 89 -22.61 -1.90 -6.21
CA MET A 89 -21.43 -1.16 -5.74
C MET A 89 -20.13 -1.71 -6.34
N ILE A 90 -19.93 -3.03 -6.32
CA ILE A 90 -18.76 -3.71 -6.90
C ILE A 90 -18.68 -3.45 -8.41
N ALA A 91 -19.79 -3.61 -9.14
CA ALA A 91 -19.83 -3.36 -10.58
C ALA A 91 -19.50 -1.91 -10.95
N GLN A 92 -20.01 -0.92 -10.19
CA GLN A 92 -19.65 0.48 -10.39
C GLN A 92 -18.18 0.74 -10.10
N TYR A 93 -17.64 0.17 -9.02
CA TYR A 93 -16.22 0.28 -8.69
C TYR A 93 -15.32 -0.27 -9.81
N TYR A 94 -15.65 -1.42 -10.39
CA TYR A 94 -14.94 -1.97 -11.55
C TYR A 94 -15.06 -1.08 -12.79
N GLY A 95 -16.24 -0.53 -13.06
CA GLY A 95 -16.43 0.45 -14.14
C GLY A 95 -15.54 1.69 -13.97
N MET A 96 -15.37 2.17 -12.73
CA MET A 96 -14.47 3.29 -12.41
C MET A 96 -13.00 2.93 -12.61
N ILE A 97 -12.60 1.68 -12.35
CA ILE A 97 -11.25 1.19 -12.68
C ILE A 97 -11.03 1.20 -14.19
N SER A 98 -11.96 0.66 -15.00
CA SER A 98 -11.83 0.67 -16.46
C SER A 98 -11.74 2.08 -17.03
N GLU A 99 -12.45 3.04 -16.42
CA GLU A 99 -12.37 4.44 -16.81
C GLU A 99 -10.94 4.99 -16.63
N VAL A 100 -10.33 4.74 -15.47
CA VAL A 100 -8.95 5.17 -15.16
C VAL A 100 -7.96 4.45 -16.07
N ASP A 101 -8.13 3.15 -16.29
CA ASP A 101 -7.28 2.37 -17.21
C ASP A 101 -7.28 2.95 -18.63
N ALA A 102 -8.46 3.28 -19.16
CA ALA A 102 -8.57 3.94 -20.46
C ALA A 102 -7.88 5.31 -20.50
N GLN A 103 -7.91 6.07 -19.39
CA GLN A 103 -7.19 7.33 -19.28
C GLN A 103 -5.66 7.14 -19.25
N LEU A 104 -5.17 6.12 -18.55
CA LEU A 104 -3.76 5.74 -18.59
C LEU A 104 -3.34 5.36 -20.01
N GLY A 105 -4.19 4.63 -20.76
CA GLY A 105 -4.00 4.36 -22.19
C GLY A 105 -3.70 5.61 -23.03
N ARG A 106 -4.41 6.72 -22.76
CA ARG A 106 -4.16 8.01 -23.43
C ARG A 106 -2.81 8.61 -23.05
N VAL A 107 -2.37 8.45 -21.80
CA VAL A 107 -1.05 8.89 -21.34
C VAL A 107 0.04 8.11 -22.07
N TRP A 108 -0.09 6.77 -22.17
CA TRP A 108 0.86 5.91 -22.88
C TRP A 108 0.99 6.33 -24.35
N ALA A 109 -0.14 6.48 -25.04
CA ALA A 109 -0.16 6.90 -26.44
C ALA A 109 0.50 8.27 -26.67
N ALA A 110 0.36 9.21 -25.73
CA ALA A 110 1.02 10.52 -25.80
C ALA A 110 2.54 10.44 -25.60
N LEU A 111 3.01 9.56 -24.71
CA LEU A 111 4.44 9.30 -24.51
C LEU A 111 5.05 8.64 -25.76
N GLU A 112 4.35 7.68 -26.37
CA GLU A 112 4.78 7.05 -27.63
C GLU A 112 4.83 8.06 -28.78
N ALA A 113 3.76 8.83 -29.00
CA ALA A 113 3.68 9.81 -30.07
C ALA A 113 4.71 10.94 -29.96
N SER A 114 5.17 11.25 -28.75
CA SER A 114 6.23 12.24 -28.50
C SER A 114 7.64 11.66 -28.48
N GLY A 115 7.79 10.34 -28.69
CA GLY A 115 9.09 9.65 -28.64
C GLY A 115 9.70 9.53 -27.24
N GLN A 116 8.91 9.78 -26.18
CA GLN A 116 9.37 9.76 -24.79
C GLN A 116 9.17 8.42 -24.10
N TRP A 117 8.46 7.46 -24.72
CA TRP A 117 8.18 6.14 -24.16
C TRP A 117 9.47 5.41 -23.72
N GLU A 118 10.52 5.41 -24.54
CA GLU A 118 11.78 4.72 -24.23
C GLU A 118 12.71 5.49 -23.28
N ASN A 119 12.29 6.67 -22.82
CA ASN A 119 13.08 7.52 -21.92
C ASN A 119 12.28 7.97 -20.68
N THR A 120 11.20 7.26 -20.34
CA THR A 120 10.34 7.57 -19.19
C THR A 120 10.25 6.37 -18.25
N LEU A 121 10.68 6.55 -17.00
CA LEU A 121 10.35 5.65 -15.89
C LEU A 121 8.89 5.87 -15.51
N ILE A 122 8.11 4.80 -15.45
CA ILE A 122 6.69 4.86 -15.09
C ILE A 122 6.47 4.01 -13.85
N VAL A 123 5.84 4.59 -12.84
CA VAL A 123 5.35 3.89 -11.64
C VAL A 123 3.84 4.10 -11.57
N VAL A 124 3.08 3.00 -11.55
CA VAL A 124 1.64 3.02 -11.30
C VAL A 124 1.39 2.31 -9.98
N THR A 125 0.68 2.97 -9.07
CA THR A 125 0.33 2.41 -7.76
C THR A 125 -0.97 3.03 -7.24
N ALA A 126 -1.41 2.62 -6.06
CA ALA A 126 -2.50 3.23 -5.31
C ALA A 126 -2.02 3.66 -3.92
N ASP A 127 -2.72 4.58 -3.28
CA ASP A 127 -2.42 5.01 -1.91
C ASP A 127 -2.87 3.98 -0.88
N HIS A 128 -3.99 3.29 -1.14
CA HIS A 128 -4.54 2.21 -0.32
C HIS A 128 -5.44 1.28 -1.15
N GLY A 129 -5.84 0.15 -0.56
CA GLY A 129 -6.79 -0.80 -1.14
C GLY A 129 -8.26 -0.44 -0.82
N GLU A 130 -9.18 -1.36 -1.11
CA GLU A 130 -10.62 -1.18 -0.91
C GLU A 130 -11.24 -2.50 -0.44
N GLN A 131 -11.95 -2.47 0.68
CA GLN A 131 -12.61 -3.65 1.26
C GLN A 131 -13.72 -4.19 0.36
N LEU A 132 -14.45 -3.31 -0.33
CA LEU A 132 -15.45 -3.68 -1.33
C LEU A 132 -16.48 -4.73 -0.89
N GLY A 133 -16.82 -4.75 0.40
CA GLY A 133 -17.74 -5.71 1.04
C GLY A 133 -17.05 -6.77 1.89
N GLU A 134 -15.74 -6.97 1.76
CA GLU A 134 -14.99 -7.88 2.61
C GLU A 134 -15.12 -7.50 4.08
N HIS A 135 -15.28 -8.52 4.92
CA HIS A 135 -15.49 -8.35 6.36
C HIS A 135 -16.68 -7.42 6.73
N GLY A 136 -17.64 -7.22 5.81
CA GLY A 136 -18.78 -6.31 5.98
C GLY A 136 -18.41 -4.82 5.84
N LEU A 137 -17.20 -4.53 5.37
CA LEU A 137 -16.65 -3.18 5.27
C LEU A 137 -16.58 -2.73 3.80
N LYS A 138 -16.67 -1.41 3.60
CA LYS A 138 -16.25 -0.70 2.40
C LYS A 138 -15.17 0.33 2.77
N GLN A 139 -14.55 0.91 1.77
CA GLN A 139 -13.38 1.78 1.88
C GLN A 139 -12.18 1.06 2.52
N LYS A 140 -11.39 1.78 3.31
CA LYS A 140 -10.13 1.35 3.90
C LYS A 140 -10.15 1.62 5.40
N ALA A 141 -9.83 0.61 6.19
CA ALA A 141 -9.72 0.72 7.64
C ALA A 141 -9.13 -0.56 8.25
N GLY A 142 -8.58 -0.40 9.46
CA GLY A 142 -8.24 -1.52 10.33
C GLY A 142 -6.99 -2.26 9.87
N TYR A 143 -7.09 -3.57 9.72
CA TYR A 143 -5.92 -4.43 9.57
C TYR A 143 -6.07 -5.51 8.48
N PHE A 144 -7.19 -5.56 7.75
CA PHE A 144 -7.38 -6.61 6.75
C PHE A 144 -6.69 -6.26 5.43
N ASP A 145 -6.10 -7.29 4.80
CA ASP A 145 -5.37 -7.24 3.53
C ASP A 145 -6.04 -6.38 2.43
N PRO A 146 -7.38 -6.44 2.20
CA PRO A 146 -8.02 -5.65 1.15
C PRO A 146 -7.85 -4.13 1.27
N SER A 147 -7.59 -3.59 2.47
CA SER A 147 -7.32 -2.15 2.64
C SER A 147 -5.89 -1.73 2.27
N TYR A 148 -4.98 -2.68 2.06
CA TYR A 148 -3.54 -2.42 1.95
C TYR A 148 -2.88 -3.11 0.74
N HIS A 149 -3.45 -4.20 0.25
CA HIS A 149 -2.99 -4.86 -0.97
C HIS A 149 -3.39 -4.04 -2.19
N ILE A 150 -2.40 -3.39 -2.79
CA ILE A 150 -2.54 -2.45 -3.89
C ILE A 150 -1.77 -2.91 -5.12
N LEU A 151 -2.07 -2.29 -6.26
CA LEU A 151 -1.28 -2.47 -7.47
C LEU A 151 0.10 -1.82 -7.34
N GLY A 152 1.11 -2.46 -7.93
CA GLY A 152 2.46 -1.94 -8.05
C GLY A 152 3.04 -2.33 -9.41
N LEU A 153 3.13 -1.36 -10.32
CA LEU A 153 3.70 -1.55 -11.66
C LEU A 153 4.85 -0.57 -11.84
N VAL A 154 6.03 -1.08 -12.18
CA VAL A 154 7.21 -0.26 -12.45
C VAL A 154 7.76 -0.64 -13.82
N ARG A 155 7.80 0.34 -14.73
CA ARG A 155 8.45 0.21 -16.04
C ARG A 155 9.64 1.15 -16.10
N ASP A 156 10.84 0.58 -16.12
CA ASP A 156 12.08 1.31 -16.33
C ASP A 156 12.73 0.90 -17.67
N PRO A 157 12.75 1.76 -18.70
CA PRO A 157 13.41 1.47 -19.98
C PRO A 157 14.89 1.09 -19.87
N ARG A 158 15.57 1.48 -18.79
CA ARG A 158 17.00 1.16 -18.56
C ARG A 158 17.23 -0.28 -18.12
N HIS A 159 16.18 -0.96 -17.65
CA HIS A 159 16.24 -2.33 -17.14
C HIS A 159 15.28 -3.27 -17.89
N PRO A 160 15.44 -3.46 -19.21
CA PRO A 160 14.54 -4.29 -20.01
C PRO A 160 14.50 -5.77 -19.59
N GLN A 161 15.55 -6.27 -18.92
CA GLN A 161 15.63 -7.64 -18.39
C GLN A 161 14.58 -7.97 -17.31
N GLY A 162 14.03 -6.95 -16.65
CA GLY A 162 12.95 -7.08 -15.68
C GLY A 162 11.55 -6.99 -16.30
N HIS A 163 11.43 -6.59 -17.57
CA HIS A 163 10.12 -6.35 -18.18
C HIS A 163 9.31 -7.64 -18.33
N GLY A 164 8.00 -7.54 -18.12
CA GLY A 164 7.07 -8.66 -18.21
C GLY A 164 7.13 -9.65 -17.04
N LYS A 165 7.95 -9.38 -16.00
CA LYS A 165 8.05 -10.25 -14.83
C LYS A 165 7.04 -9.85 -13.76
N ALA A 166 6.36 -10.84 -13.19
CA ALA A 166 5.61 -10.69 -11.96
C ALA A 166 6.53 -10.92 -10.76
N LEU A 167 6.38 -10.10 -9.72
CA LEU A 167 7.12 -10.25 -8.47
C LEU A 167 6.18 -10.80 -7.38
N GLU A 168 6.54 -11.94 -6.81
CA GLU A 168 5.75 -12.59 -5.73
C GLU A 168 6.28 -12.25 -4.32
N ARG A 169 7.31 -11.40 -4.22
CA ARG A 169 7.85 -10.93 -2.94
C ARG A 169 7.06 -9.74 -2.41
N PHE A 170 7.04 -9.58 -1.08
CA PHE A 170 6.41 -8.42 -0.45
C PHE A 170 7.14 -7.12 -0.79
N THR A 171 6.41 -6.17 -1.35
CA THR A 171 6.84 -4.78 -1.56
C THR A 171 5.95 -3.87 -0.73
N GLU A 172 6.48 -2.72 -0.34
CA GLU A 172 5.75 -1.73 0.46
C GLU A 172 5.79 -0.38 -0.25
N THR A 173 4.78 0.48 -0.03
CA THR A 173 4.73 1.81 -0.67
C THR A 173 5.96 2.67 -0.37
N ILE A 174 6.58 2.45 0.78
CA ILE A 174 7.82 3.10 1.21
C ILE A 174 9.03 2.77 0.31
N ASP A 175 8.97 1.71 -0.50
CA ASP A 175 10.02 1.32 -1.45
C ASP A 175 10.06 2.22 -2.70
N ILE A 176 8.96 2.93 -3.00
CA ILE A 176 8.85 3.75 -4.21
C ILE A 176 9.83 4.92 -4.18
N PHE A 177 9.86 5.66 -3.07
CA PHE A 177 10.74 6.84 -2.96
C PHE A 177 12.23 6.52 -3.11
N PRO A 178 12.83 5.53 -2.41
CA PRO A 178 14.23 5.18 -2.60
C PRO A 178 14.50 4.62 -4.02
N THR A 179 13.54 3.92 -4.64
CA THR A 179 13.64 3.51 -6.06
C THR A 179 13.74 4.71 -6.99
N LEU A 180 12.92 5.74 -6.78
CA LEU A 180 12.97 6.98 -7.56
C LEU A 180 14.26 7.76 -7.32
N CYS A 181 14.78 7.78 -6.09
CA CYS A 181 16.08 8.38 -5.78
C CYS A 181 17.21 7.73 -6.61
N GLU A 182 17.30 6.40 -6.61
CA GLU A 182 18.30 5.68 -7.42
C GLU A 182 18.12 5.96 -8.92
N ALA A 183 16.87 5.94 -9.39
CA ALA A 183 16.56 6.24 -10.77
C ALA A 183 17.00 7.65 -11.20
N MET A 184 16.95 8.63 -10.31
CA MET A 184 17.38 10.01 -10.59
C MET A 184 18.85 10.27 -10.27
N GLY A 185 19.59 9.28 -9.74
CA GLY A 185 20.97 9.47 -9.28
C GLY A 185 21.07 10.37 -8.04
N ILE A 186 20.01 10.44 -7.23
CA ILE A 186 19.95 11.23 -6.00
C ILE A 186 20.23 10.32 -4.79
N PRO A 187 21.06 10.74 -3.82
CA PRO A 187 21.29 9.95 -2.62
C PRO A 187 20.00 9.67 -1.85
N VAL A 188 19.78 8.40 -1.47
CA VAL A 188 18.64 7.99 -0.63
C VAL A 188 18.79 8.59 0.78
N PRO A 189 17.79 9.36 1.27
CA PRO A 189 17.81 9.90 2.63
C PRO A 189 17.85 8.80 3.70
N ALA A 190 18.56 9.05 4.81
CA ALA A 190 18.73 8.05 5.87
C ALA A 190 17.42 7.72 6.59
N GLN A 191 16.43 8.62 6.56
CA GLN A 191 15.11 8.38 7.12
C GLN A 191 14.22 7.45 6.28
N CYS A 192 14.67 6.99 5.10
CA CYS A 192 13.89 6.04 4.32
C CYS A 192 13.93 4.66 4.98
N ASP A 193 12.77 4.17 5.37
CA ASP A 193 12.60 2.79 5.84
C ASP A 193 12.54 1.79 4.68
N GLY A 194 12.02 2.23 3.53
CA GLY A 194 11.91 1.42 2.33
C GLY A 194 13.26 1.18 1.64
N VAL A 195 13.24 0.24 0.72
CA VAL A 195 14.41 -0.22 -0.03
C VAL A 195 14.15 -0.06 -1.52
N PRO A 196 15.14 0.39 -2.33
CA PRO A 196 15.00 0.41 -3.78
C PRO A 196 14.61 -0.95 -4.39
N LEU A 197 13.66 -0.92 -5.33
CA LEU A 197 13.21 -2.07 -6.11
C LEU A 197 14.13 -2.40 -7.30
N THR A 198 15.18 -1.61 -7.50
CA THR A 198 16.15 -1.74 -8.61
C THR A 198 16.70 -3.16 -8.79
N PRO A 199 17.04 -3.95 -7.73
CA PRO A 199 17.45 -5.34 -7.91
C PRO A 199 16.43 -6.16 -8.71
N PHE A 200 15.14 -6.02 -8.43
CA PHE A 200 14.09 -6.75 -9.15
C PHE A 200 13.92 -6.26 -10.59
N LEU A 201 14.08 -4.95 -10.84
CA LEU A 201 14.12 -4.40 -12.20
C LEU A 201 15.30 -4.99 -12.99
N GLU A 202 16.41 -5.27 -12.32
CA GLU A 202 17.58 -5.96 -12.88
C GLU A 202 17.41 -7.48 -12.99
N ALA A 203 16.24 -8.02 -12.66
CA ALA A 203 15.98 -9.46 -12.58
C ALA A 203 16.89 -10.20 -11.58
N ARG A 204 17.25 -9.54 -10.48
CA ARG A 204 18.00 -10.11 -9.37
C ARG A 204 17.17 -10.05 -8.10
N GLU A 205 17.27 -11.10 -7.30
CA GLU A 205 16.66 -11.12 -5.98
C GLU A 205 17.74 -10.84 -4.92
N PRO A 206 17.58 -9.79 -4.10
CA PRO A 206 18.51 -9.51 -3.02
C PRO A 206 18.30 -10.52 -1.87
N PRO A 207 19.36 -11.12 -1.30
CA PRO A 207 19.25 -12.15 -0.27
C PRO A 207 18.74 -11.63 1.09
N TRP A 208 18.65 -10.31 1.24
CA TRP A 208 18.23 -9.61 2.46
C TRP A 208 16.81 -9.03 2.34
N TRP A 209 16.04 -9.43 1.32
CA TRP A 209 14.68 -8.92 1.13
C TRP A 209 13.74 -9.36 2.26
N ARG A 210 12.68 -8.58 2.49
CA ARG A 210 11.72 -8.85 3.55
C ARG A 210 10.85 -10.08 3.25
N GLU A 211 10.57 -10.85 4.30
CA GLU A 211 9.71 -12.05 4.29
C GLU A 211 8.26 -11.76 4.70
N ALA A 212 7.98 -10.52 5.11
CA ALA A 212 6.67 -10.05 5.54
C ALA A 212 6.44 -8.61 5.07
N ALA A 213 5.19 -8.27 4.82
CA ALA A 213 4.74 -6.88 4.66
C ALA A 213 4.27 -6.30 5.99
N HIS A 214 4.46 -4.99 6.17
CA HIS A 214 4.09 -4.26 7.36
C HIS A 214 3.24 -3.04 7.03
N TRP A 215 2.30 -2.74 7.90
CA TRP A 215 1.57 -1.47 7.86
C TRP A 215 1.04 -1.11 9.24
N GLU A 216 0.70 0.15 9.42
CA GLU A 216 0.13 0.68 10.65
C GLU A 216 -1.21 1.38 10.37
N PHE A 217 -2.08 1.40 11.37
CA PHE A 217 -3.35 2.12 11.31
C PHE A 217 -3.62 2.82 12.62
N ASP A 218 -3.99 4.10 12.55
CA ASP A 218 -4.33 4.93 13.68
C ASP A 218 -5.74 5.50 13.51
N TRP A 219 -6.57 5.33 14.54
CA TRP A 219 -7.96 5.77 14.52
C TRP A 219 -8.27 6.80 15.61
N ARG A 220 -7.25 7.49 16.12
CA ARG A 220 -7.41 8.55 17.14
C ARG A 220 -8.39 9.63 16.71
N PHE A 221 -8.52 9.88 15.41
CA PHE A 221 -9.48 10.85 14.86
C PHE A 221 -10.92 10.58 15.32
N GLY A 222 -11.28 9.31 15.55
CA GLY A 222 -12.60 8.92 16.06
C GLY A 222 -12.83 9.25 17.54
N PHE A 223 -11.79 9.69 18.26
CA PHE A 223 -11.80 9.96 19.70
C PHE A 223 -11.36 11.38 20.07
N ILE A 224 -10.59 12.08 19.22
CA ILE A 224 -10.10 13.45 19.48
C ILE A 224 -11.24 14.39 19.90
N GLY A 225 -12.39 14.34 19.23
CA GLY A 225 -13.53 15.21 19.55
C GLY A 225 -14.43 14.77 20.72
N LYS A 226 -14.12 13.67 21.41
CA LYS A 226 -15.03 13.01 22.39
C LYS A 226 -14.76 13.34 23.86
N GLY A 227 -13.88 14.29 24.17
CA GLY A 227 -13.65 14.72 25.54
C GLY A 227 -12.35 15.52 25.70
N PRO A 228 -12.11 16.07 26.91
CA PRO A 228 -10.80 16.62 27.23
C PRO A 228 -9.77 15.48 27.24
N HIS A 229 -8.70 15.63 26.48
CA HIS A 229 -7.54 14.74 26.47
C HIS A 229 -6.39 15.48 27.13
N ASP A 230 -6.37 15.45 28.47
CA ASP A 230 -5.46 16.26 29.30
C ASP A 230 -4.00 15.81 29.15
N TRP A 231 -3.35 16.32 28.12
CA TRP A 231 -1.92 16.13 27.86
C TRP A 231 -1.06 16.78 28.97
N PRO A 232 0.04 16.15 29.44
CA PRO A 232 0.61 14.87 29.00
C PRO A 232 0.11 13.63 29.78
N TRP A 233 -0.87 13.79 30.67
CA TRP A 233 -1.27 12.75 31.64
C TRP A 233 -2.25 11.74 31.07
N ASP A 234 -3.17 12.19 30.21
CA ASP A 234 -4.08 11.31 29.47
C ASP A 234 -3.47 10.88 28.13
N ARG A 235 -2.82 9.71 28.16
CA ARG A 235 -2.20 9.09 26.97
C ARG A 235 -3.10 8.04 26.31
N ARG A 236 -4.41 8.03 26.58
CA ARG A 236 -5.34 7.03 26.01
C ARG A 236 -5.47 7.13 24.48
N LEU A 237 -5.34 8.34 23.92
CA LEU A 237 -5.35 8.55 22.47
C LEU A 237 -4.17 7.87 21.77
N GLU A 238 -3.01 7.82 22.41
CA GLU A 238 -1.82 7.17 21.84
C GLU A 238 -1.96 5.66 21.72
N ARG A 239 -2.92 5.07 22.44
CA ARG A 239 -3.23 3.63 22.38
C ARG A 239 -4.21 3.29 21.24
N GLN A 240 -4.67 4.28 20.47
CA GLN A 240 -5.63 4.11 19.37
C GLN A 240 -4.93 3.83 18.03
N SER A 241 -4.00 2.87 18.05
CA SER A 241 -3.26 2.45 16.88
C SER A 241 -2.96 0.94 16.91
N LEU A 242 -2.64 0.41 15.74
CA LEU A 242 -2.20 -0.96 15.53
C LEU A 242 -1.06 -1.01 14.52
N ALA A 243 -0.30 -2.10 14.55
CA ALA A 243 0.60 -2.52 13.48
C ALA A 243 0.30 -3.94 13.05
N VAL A 244 0.54 -4.21 11.77
CA VAL A 244 0.33 -5.51 11.15
C VAL A 244 1.63 -6.02 10.57
N LEU A 245 1.85 -7.32 10.74
CA LEU A 245 2.86 -8.11 10.07
C LEU A 245 2.14 -9.20 9.29
N ARG A 246 2.37 -9.26 7.98
CA ARG A 246 1.70 -10.19 7.06
C ARG A 246 2.73 -11.03 6.31
N ARG A 247 2.76 -12.33 6.61
CA ARG A 247 3.51 -13.35 5.86
C ARG A 247 2.61 -14.01 4.83
N THR A 248 3.14 -14.97 4.08
CA THR A 248 2.34 -15.75 3.13
C THR A 248 1.33 -16.67 3.83
N ASP A 249 1.69 -17.22 4.99
CA ASP A 249 0.93 -18.24 5.71
C ASP A 249 0.27 -17.73 7.01
N ALA A 250 0.58 -16.52 7.45
CA ALA A 250 0.08 -15.96 8.71
C ALA A 250 -0.01 -14.43 8.67
N ALA A 251 -0.90 -13.88 9.49
CA ALA A 251 -0.95 -12.47 9.82
C ALA A 251 -0.97 -12.26 11.34
N TYR A 252 -0.30 -11.21 11.81
CA TYR A 252 -0.24 -10.80 13.20
C TYR A 252 -0.56 -9.31 13.33
N VAL A 253 -1.48 -8.96 14.24
CA VAL A 253 -1.94 -7.60 14.49
C VAL A 253 -1.65 -7.26 15.94
N GLN A 254 -0.76 -6.29 16.17
CA GLN A 254 -0.44 -5.77 17.50
C GLN A 254 -1.18 -4.44 17.73
N PHE A 255 -2.04 -4.39 18.74
CA PHE A 255 -2.66 -3.15 19.19
C PHE A 255 -1.76 -2.44 20.21
N ALA A 256 -1.75 -1.11 20.18
CA ALA A 256 -0.97 -0.29 21.12
C ALA A 256 -1.49 -0.35 22.58
N ASP A 257 -2.69 -0.91 22.81
CA ASP A 257 -3.22 -1.18 24.14
C ASP A 257 -2.80 -2.55 24.72
N GLY A 258 -1.96 -3.29 24.00
CA GLY A 258 -1.41 -4.58 24.40
C GLY A 258 -2.18 -5.81 23.90
N ARG A 259 -3.35 -5.63 23.27
CA ARG A 259 -4.05 -6.74 22.62
C ARG A 259 -3.32 -7.17 21.35
N ALA A 260 -3.52 -8.43 20.96
CA ALA A 260 -3.04 -8.95 19.69
C ALA A 260 -4.05 -9.90 19.05
N LEU A 261 -4.01 -10.00 17.73
CA LEU A 261 -4.73 -10.99 16.94
C LEU A 261 -3.73 -11.69 16.02
N ALA A 262 -3.99 -12.95 15.70
CA ALA A 262 -3.24 -13.64 14.66
C ALA A 262 -4.17 -14.55 13.86
N PHE A 263 -3.86 -14.73 12.58
CA PHE A 263 -4.68 -15.47 11.62
C PHE A 263 -3.84 -16.48 10.85
N ASP A 264 -4.37 -17.69 10.67
CA ASP A 264 -3.74 -18.72 9.85
C ASP A 264 -4.19 -18.56 8.39
N LEU A 265 -3.34 -17.93 7.57
CA LEU A 265 -3.65 -17.63 6.17
C LEU A 265 -3.42 -18.84 5.25
N ALA A 266 -2.60 -19.80 5.67
CA ALA A 266 -2.45 -21.07 4.95
C ALA A 266 -3.73 -21.90 5.03
N GLN A 267 -4.41 -21.89 6.17
CA GLN A 267 -5.70 -22.54 6.35
C GLN A 267 -6.86 -21.71 5.80
N ASP A 268 -6.81 -20.38 5.98
CA ASP A 268 -7.88 -19.48 5.61
C ASP A 268 -7.35 -18.11 5.17
N PRO A 269 -7.20 -17.87 3.86
CA PRO A 269 -6.68 -16.60 3.34
C PRO A 269 -7.64 -15.43 3.57
N THR A 270 -8.84 -15.68 4.10
CA THR A 270 -9.86 -14.67 4.36
C THR A 270 -9.74 -14.04 5.75
N TRP A 271 -8.68 -14.32 6.51
CA TRP A 271 -8.42 -13.73 7.84
C TRP A 271 -9.56 -13.96 8.86
N ARG A 272 -10.26 -15.10 8.75
CA ARG A 272 -11.39 -15.46 9.64
C ARG A 272 -11.07 -16.65 10.56
N THR A 273 -9.94 -17.33 10.35
CA THR A 273 -9.45 -18.41 11.22
C THR A 273 -8.30 -17.90 12.10
N PRO A 274 -8.47 -17.86 13.44
CA PRO A 274 -7.38 -17.47 14.33
C PRO A 274 -6.24 -18.48 14.30
N LEU A 275 -5.02 -17.96 14.46
CA LEU A 275 -3.84 -18.76 14.76
C LEU A 275 -3.71 -18.92 16.28
N GLU A 276 -3.86 -20.13 16.79
CA GLU A 276 -3.84 -20.42 18.23
C GLU A 276 -2.54 -21.12 18.71
N ASP A 277 -1.66 -21.51 17.77
CA ASP A 277 -0.37 -22.15 18.09
C ASP A 277 0.54 -21.17 18.86
N PRO A 278 0.88 -21.46 20.14
CA PRO A 278 1.68 -20.54 20.95
C PRO A 278 3.10 -20.31 20.43
N ALA A 279 3.72 -21.30 19.80
CA ALA A 279 5.08 -21.18 19.28
C ALA A 279 5.09 -20.27 18.03
N ARG A 280 4.11 -20.43 17.14
CA ARG A 280 3.96 -19.54 15.97
C ARG A 280 3.60 -18.11 16.41
N LEU A 281 2.71 -17.95 17.40
CA LEU A 281 2.36 -16.65 17.97
C LEU A 281 3.58 -15.94 18.57
N LEU A 282 4.39 -16.66 19.36
CA LEU A 282 5.62 -16.11 19.93
C LEU A 282 6.58 -15.64 18.84
N ALA A 283 6.80 -16.47 17.81
CA ALA A 283 7.68 -16.12 16.69
C ALA A 283 7.23 -14.85 15.96
N LEU A 284 5.94 -14.73 15.63
CA LEU A 284 5.38 -13.54 14.98
C LEU A 284 5.49 -12.28 15.86
N SER A 285 5.27 -12.43 17.17
CA SER A 285 5.41 -11.30 18.11
C SER A 285 6.87 -10.82 18.23
N GLN A 286 7.84 -11.75 18.22
CA GLN A 286 9.28 -11.44 18.24
C GLN A 286 9.73 -10.79 16.93
N GLU A 287 9.18 -11.25 15.80
CA GLU A 287 9.41 -10.67 14.48
C GLU A 287 8.90 -9.23 14.41
N MET A 288 7.66 -8.97 14.88
CA MET A 288 7.11 -7.61 15.00
C MET A 288 7.97 -6.71 15.91
N LEU A 289 8.44 -7.22 17.05
CA LEU A 289 9.35 -6.47 17.93
C LEU A 289 10.66 -6.13 17.22
N THR A 290 11.22 -7.10 16.50
CA THR A 290 12.48 -6.93 15.76
C THR A 290 12.32 -5.91 14.65
N TRP A 291 11.22 -5.98 13.89
CA TRP A 291 10.87 -5.00 12.87
C TRP A 291 10.79 -3.59 13.46
N ARG A 292 10.05 -3.38 14.57
CA ARG A 292 9.98 -2.06 15.23
C ARG A 292 11.34 -1.56 15.70
N ALA A 293 12.18 -2.44 16.26
CA ALA A 293 13.51 -2.07 16.74
C ALA A 293 14.44 -1.66 15.59
N GLN A 294 14.32 -2.31 14.43
CA GLN A 294 15.11 -1.99 13.24
C GLN A 294 14.65 -0.69 12.57
N HIS A 295 13.38 -0.30 12.71
CA HIS A 295 12.78 0.90 12.08
C HIS A 295 12.55 2.07 13.05
N MET A 296 13.33 2.12 14.14
CA MET A 296 13.41 3.36 14.94
C MET A 296 14.12 4.47 14.15
N ASP A 297 13.85 5.73 14.50
CA ASP A 297 14.40 6.91 13.81
C ASP A 297 15.92 6.80 13.58
N ARG A 298 16.32 6.77 12.30
CA ARG A 298 17.71 6.60 11.86
C ARG A 298 18.40 7.91 11.48
N THR A 299 17.75 9.06 11.71
CA THR A 299 18.24 10.38 11.28
C THR A 299 19.67 10.66 11.75
N LEU A 300 20.01 10.24 12.97
CA LEU A 300 21.34 10.48 13.56
C LEU A 300 22.11 9.19 13.85
N THR A 301 21.46 8.03 13.91
CA THR A 301 22.09 6.78 14.36
C THR A 301 23.04 6.18 13.32
N GLY A 302 22.93 6.60 12.05
CA GLY A 302 23.85 6.22 10.97
C GLY A 302 25.09 7.12 10.84
N LEU A 303 25.26 8.10 11.73
CA LEU A 303 26.37 9.06 11.68
C LEU A 303 27.52 8.64 12.62
N LEU A 304 28.74 8.79 12.14
CA LEU A 304 29.98 8.67 12.89
C LEU A 304 30.55 10.07 13.12
N ILE A 305 30.86 10.39 14.38
CA ILE A 305 31.56 11.63 14.75
C ILE A 305 33.01 11.25 15.08
N GLU A 306 33.94 11.62 14.19
CA GLU A 306 35.36 11.34 14.36
C GLU A 306 36.20 12.53 13.89
N ASN A 307 37.27 12.86 14.62
CA ASN A 307 38.20 13.95 14.30
C ASN A 307 37.53 15.33 14.06
N GLY A 308 36.40 15.59 14.72
CA GLY A 308 35.62 16.82 14.57
C GLY A 308 34.74 16.89 13.32
N GLY A 309 34.70 15.81 12.50
CA GLY A 309 33.82 15.67 11.35
C GLY A 309 32.58 14.83 11.66
N ILE A 310 31.53 15.02 10.85
CA ILE A 310 30.33 14.18 10.84
C ILE A 310 30.31 13.44 9.51
N GLY A 311 30.39 12.12 9.54
CA GLY A 311 30.32 11.25 8.35
C GLY A 311 29.21 10.21 8.49
N ARG A 312 28.78 9.61 7.38
CA ARG A 312 28.04 8.35 7.41
C ARG A 312 29.03 7.20 7.55
N TRP A 313 28.60 6.04 8.07
CA TRP A 313 29.38 4.81 7.97
C TRP A 313 29.93 4.65 6.54
N PRO A 314 31.24 4.41 6.37
CA PRO A 314 31.82 4.26 5.04
C PRO A 314 31.16 3.10 4.30
N PRO A 315 31.15 3.09 2.95
CA PRO A 315 30.85 1.87 2.21
C PRO A 315 31.75 0.76 2.75
N MET A 316 31.13 -0.38 3.09
CA MET A 316 31.84 -1.51 3.68
C MET A 316 33.06 -1.82 2.82
N PRO A 317 34.26 -1.98 3.42
CA PRO A 317 35.46 -2.35 2.67
C PRO A 317 35.18 -3.60 1.82
N GLN A 318 35.69 -3.63 0.59
CA GLN A 318 35.68 -4.87 -0.20
C GLN A 318 36.28 -6.01 0.65
N GLY A 319 35.49 -7.06 0.90
CA GLY A 319 35.93 -8.25 1.65
C GLY A 319 35.42 -8.37 3.09
N TRP A 320 34.67 -7.41 3.64
CA TRP A 320 34.19 -7.47 5.03
C TRP A 320 33.26 -8.66 5.35
N GLY A 321 32.64 -9.28 4.34
CA GLY A 321 31.81 -10.48 4.48
C GLY A 321 32.56 -11.82 4.38
N ALA A 322 33.86 -11.82 4.03
CA ALA A 322 34.63 -13.06 3.87
C ALA A 322 35.15 -13.65 5.20
N SER A 323 34.98 -12.93 6.31
CA SER A 323 35.44 -13.35 7.65
C SER A 323 34.31 -13.63 8.64
N ALA A 324 33.05 -13.60 8.19
CA ALA A 324 31.88 -13.86 9.01
C ALA A 324 31.04 -15.01 8.41
N THR A 325 31.64 -16.20 8.37
CA THR A 325 30.95 -17.50 8.22
C THR A 325 31.48 -18.46 9.25
#